data_AF-A0A0G1XWL2-F1
#
_entry.id   AF-A0A0G1XWL2-F1
#
_cell.length_a   1.000
_cell.length_b   1.000
_cell.length_c   1.000
_cell.angle_alpha   90.00
_cell.angle_beta   90.00
_cell.angle_gamma   90.00
#
_symmetry.space_group_name_H-M   'P 1'
#
loop_
_entity.id
_entity.type
_entity.pdbx_description
1 polymer ?
#
loop_
_entity_poly.entity_id
_entity_poly.type
_entity_poly.pdbx_seq_one_letter_code
_entity_poly.pdbx_strand_id
1 'polypeptide(L)'
;MVKAGCKYAVLEASSEGLDQGRLNGVPVQVAVFTNLTPEHIESHGSFEAYARAKEKLFAKLSEPKRGAGHSTALIVNLDDPNAQRFLKYPADHKVGCTLVGQPAPDSSMS
;
A
#
# COMPACT_ATOMS: atom_id res chain seq x y z
N MET A 1 22.43 5.97 -2.14
CA MET A 1 21.21 6.81 -2.17
C MET A 1 21.44 8.19 -1.56
N VAL A 2 21.51 8.35 -0.24
CA VAL A 2 21.65 9.69 0.39
C VAL A 2 22.92 10.44 -0.06
N LYS A 3 24.09 9.77 -0.02
CA LYS A 3 25.35 10.37 -0.49
C LYS A 3 25.35 10.77 -1.98
N ALA A 4 24.43 10.19 -2.77
CA ALA A 4 24.26 10.49 -4.18
C ALA A 4 23.18 11.59 -4.42
N GLY A 5 22.64 12.20 -3.36
CA GLY A 5 21.65 13.27 -3.46
C GLY A 5 20.23 12.81 -3.84
N CYS A 6 19.95 11.49 -3.83
CA CYS A 6 18.61 10.99 -4.14
C CYS A 6 17.60 11.46 -3.10
N LYS A 7 16.51 12.08 -3.55
CA LYS A 7 15.41 12.59 -2.69
C LYS A 7 14.32 11.56 -2.42
N TYR A 8 14.18 10.57 -3.32
CA TYR A 8 13.15 9.55 -3.27
C TYR A 8 13.77 8.17 -3.49
N ALA A 9 13.09 7.15 -2.97
CA ALA A 9 13.37 5.75 -3.24
C ALA A 9 12.03 5.04 -3.50
N VAL A 10 12.02 4.16 -4.49
CA VAL A 10 10.92 3.22 -4.74
C VAL A 10 11.41 1.86 -4.30
N LEU A 11 10.65 1.19 -3.45
CA LEU A 11 10.99 -0.10 -2.88
C LEU A 11 9.88 -1.09 -3.19
N GLU A 12 10.25 -2.26 -3.71
CA GLU A 12 9.35 -3.40 -3.74
C GLU A 12 9.23 -3.99 -2.32
N ALA A 13 8.00 -4.28 -1.91
CA ALA A 13 7.70 -4.83 -0.59
C ALA A 13 7.02 -6.20 -0.75
N SER A 14 7.83 -7.27 -0.73
CA SER A 14 7.29 -8.63 -0.76
C SER A 14 6.48 -8.94 0.51
N SER A 15 5.50 -9.83 0.38
CA SER A 15 4.68 -10.31 1.50
C SER A 15 5.54 -10.88 2.64
N GLU A 16 6.53 -11.71 2.30
CA GLU A 16 7.48 -12.30 3.23
C GLU A 16 8.37 -11.24 3.87
N GLY A 17 8.82 -10.24 3.10
CA GLY A 17 9.64 -9.16 3.63
C GLY A 17 8.88 -8.29 4.62
N LEU A 18 7.60 -8.02 4.35
CA LEU A 18 6.70 -7.34 5.27
C LEU A 18 6.41 -8.18 6.51
N ASP A 19 6.22 -9.49 6.36
CA ASP A 19 5.93 -10.38 7.47
C ASP A 19 7.13 -10.54 8.41
N GLN A 20 8.33 -10.61 7.84
CA GLN A 20 9.60 -10.67 8.57
C GLN A 20 10.07 -9.29 9.10
N GLY A 21 9.33 -8.22 8.83
CA GLY A 21 9.67 -6.88 9.33
C GLY A 21 10.88 -6.24 8.66
N ARG A 22 11.25 -6.63 7.43
CA ARG A 22 12.40 -6.08 6.70
C ARG A 22 12.29 -4.58 6.40
N LEU A 23 11.07 -4.04 6.42
CA LEU A 23 10.78 -2.61 6.26
C LEU A 23 10.49 -1.89 7.59
N ASN A 24 10.76 -2.52 8.74
CA ASN A 24 10.60 -1.87 10.03
C ASN A 24 11.56 -0.69 10.16
N GLY A 25 11.06 0.43 10.68
CA GLY A 25 11.82 1.68 10.78
C GLY A 25 11.99 2.45 9.47
N VAL A 26 11.48 1.93 8.34
CA VAL A 26 11.41 2.67 7.08
C VAL A 26 10.10 3.47 7.03
N PRO A 27 10.16 4.81 7.10
CA PRO A 27 8.95 5.62 7.01
C PRO A 27 8.38 5.57 5.58
N VAL A 28 7.14 5.12 5.44
CA VAL A 28 6.43 5.05 4.16
C VAL A 28 5.59 6.31 3.97
N GLN A 29 5.77 6.98 2.83
CA GLN A 29 4.95 8.13 2.45
C GLN A 29 3.90 7.76 1.41
N VAL A 30 4.23 6.82 0.52
CA VAL A 30 3.32 6.35 -0.54
C VAL A 30 3.29 4.82 -0.52
N ALA A 31 2.10 4.25 -0.45
CA ALA A 31 1.87 2.81 -0.64
C ALA A 31 1.07 2.58 -1.93
N VAL A 32 1.48 1.60 -2.73
CA VAL A 32 0.88 1.31 -4.03
C VAL A 32 0.42 -0.14 -4.06
N PHE A 33 -0.84 -0.36 -4.43
CA PHE A 33 -1.43 -1.66 -4.65
C PHE A 33 -1.71 -1.85 -6.14
N THR A 34 -1.14 -2.92 -6.71
CA THR A 34 -1.28 -3.24 -8.14
C THR A 34 -2.30 -4.35 -8.38
N ASN A 35 -2.16 -5.51 -7.72
CA ASN A 35 -3.10 -6.62 -7.78
C ASN A 35 -2.84 -7.62 -6.63
N LEU A 36 -3.79 -8.52 -6.39
CA LEU A 36 -3.67 -9.61 -5.43
C LEU A 36 -4.30 -10.91 -5.97
N THR A 37 -3.45 -11.82 -6.44
CA THR A 37 -3.84 -13.19 -6.79
C THR A 37 -3.19 -14.19 -5.83
N PRO A 38 -3.73 -15.42 -5.68
CA PRO A 38 -3.12 -16.44 -4.84
C PRO A 38 -1.68 -16.73 -5.27
N GLU A 39 -0.74 -16.46 -4.38
CA GLU A 39 0.69 -16.66 -4.57
C GLU A 39 1.29 -17.00 -3.20
N HIS A 40 2.28 -17.88 -3.15
CA HIS A 40 2.96 -18.27 -1.90
C HIS A 40 2.03 -18.73 -0.75
N ILE A 41 0.90 -19.37 -1.07
CA ILE A 41 -0.08 -19.80 -0.06
C ILE A 41 0.51 -20.81 0.93
N GLU A 42 1.48 -21.61 0.50
CA GLU A 42 2.20 -22.58 1.33
C GLU A 42 3.03 -21.90 2.43
N SER A 43 3.64 -20.74 2.14
CA SER A 43 4.43 -19.99 3.13
C SER A 43 3.56 -19.21 4.11
N HIS A 44 2.41 -18.69 3.65
CA HIS A 44 1.47 -17.91 4.47
C HIS A 44 0.38 -18.75 5.14
N GLY A 45 0.19 -20.00 4.73
CA GLY A 45 -0.84 -20.93 5.20
C GLY A 45 -2.27 -20.65 4.70
N SER A 46 -2.56 -19.44 4.22
CA SER A 46 -3.85 -19.11 3.60
C SER A 46 -3.74 -17.84 2.74
N PHE A 47 -4.67 -17.67 1.79
CA PHE A 47 -4.77 -16.44 1.00
C PHE A 47 -5.01 -15.21 1.88
N GLU A 48 -5.83 -15.35 2.91
CA GLU A 48 -6.11 -14.26 3.84
C GLU A 48 -4.87 -13.85 4.66
N ALA A 49 -4.04 -14.81 5.08
CA ALA A 49 -2.78 -14.50 5.74
C ALA A 49 -1.80 -13.78 4.80
N TYR A 50 -1.67 -14.24 3.56
CA TYR A 50 -0.90 -13.58 2.52
C TYR A 50 -1.36 -12.14 2.25
N ALA A 51 -2.68 -11.95 2.13
CA ALA A 51 -3.30 -10.67 1.91
C ALA A 51 -3.05 -9.71 3.09
N ARG A 52 -3.19 -10.21 4.34
CA ARG A 52 -2.84 -9.47 5.56
C ARG A 52 -1.36 -9.10 5.64
N ALA A 53 -0.46 -9.96 5.14
CA ALA A 53 0.96 -9.65 5.10
C ALA A 53 1.23 -8.42 4.21
N LYS A 54 0.59 -8.32 3.04
CA LYS A 54 0.71 -7.14 2.17
C LYS A 54 0.05 -5.88 2.73
N GLU A 55 -1.07 -6.02 3.43
CA GLU A 55 -1.73 -4.91 4.12
C GLU A 55 -0.83 -4.19 5.14
N LYS A 56 0.20 -4.88 5.68
CA LYS A 56 1.19 -4.27 6.57
C LYS A 56 1.87 -3.05 5.94
N LEU A 57 2.07 -3.02 4.61
CA LEU A 57 2.63 -1.85 3.91
C LEU A 57 1.73 -0.62 4.05
N PHE A 58 0.42 -0.80 3.91
CA PHE A 58 -0.59 0.26 3.96
C PHE A 58 -0.81 0.75 5.39
N ALA A 59 -0.74 -0.16 6.36
CA ALA A 59 -0.74 0.20 7.77
C ALA A 59 0.41 1.16 8.14
N LYS A 60 1.56 1.09 7.45
CA LYS A 60 2.69 1.99 7.70
C LYS A 60 2.39 3.46 7.39
N LEU A 61 1.37 3.77 6.58
CA LEU A 61 0.98 5.16 6.30
C LEU A 61 0.51 5.88 7.58
N SER A 62 -0.05 5.14 8.53
CA SER A 62 -0.49 5.67 9.83
C SER A 62 0.64 5.79 10.87
N GLU A 63 1.84 5.30 10.57
CA GLU A 63 2.92 5.29 11.54
C GLU A 63 3.48 6.70 11.77
N PRO A 64 3.87 7.04 13.02
CA PRO A 64 4.51 8.31 13.31
C PRO A 64 5.79 8.48 12.48
N LYS A 65 5.83 9.52 11.65
CA LYS A 65 6.99 9.84 10.83
C LYS A 65 7.96 10.71 11.62
N ARG A 66 9.25 10.38 11.55
CA ARG A 66 10.32 11.23 12.07
C ARG A 66 10.67 12.30 11.04
N GLY A 67 10.35 13.57 11.32
CA GLY A 67 10.66 14.71 10.45
C GLY A 67 9.44 15.50 9.99
N ALA A 68 9.66 16.55 9.18
CA ALA A 68 8.62 17.46 8.73
C ALA A 68 7.47 16.73 8.02
N GLY A 69 6.24 17.16 8.31
CA GLY A 69 4.99 16.53 7.90
C GLY A 69 4.86 16.41 6.38
N HIS A 70 5.26 15.26 5.87
CA HIS A 70 4.97 14.88 4.49
C HIS A 70 3.62 14.16 4.46
N SER A 71 2.73 14.65 3.61
CA SER A 71 1.44 14.00 3.33
C SER A 71 1.66 12.55 2.90
N THR A 72 0.75 11.69 3.30
CA THR A 72 0.64 10.29 2.89
C THR A 72 -0.21 10.16 1.63
N ALA A 73 0.11 9.18 0.81
CA ALA A 73 -0.77 8.75 -0.26
C ALA A 73 -0.90 7.23 -0.29
N LEU A 74 -2.10 6.74 -0.60
CA LEU A 74 -2.31 5.37 -1.07
C LEU A 74 -2.81 5.40 -2.51
N ILE A 75 -2.27 4.51 -3.32
CA ILE A 75 -2.63 4.34 -4.73
C ILE A 75 -3.09 2.90 -4.89
N VAL A 76 -4.31 2.70 -5.41
CA VAL A 76 -4.93 1.38 -5.48
C VAL A 76 -5.48 1.15 -6.88
N ASN A 77 -5.07 0.05 -7.50
CA ASN A 77 -5.77 -0.47 -8.66
C ASN A 77 -7.19 -0.92 -8.27
N LEU A 78 -8.20 -0.21 -8.77
CA LEU A 78 -9.62 -0.46 -8.51
C LEU A 78 -10.17 -1.64 -9.32
N ASP A 79 -9.46 -2.09 -10.34
CA ASP A 79 -9.89 -3.23 -11.17
C ASP A 79 -9.68 -4.58 -10.47
N ASP A 80 -8.92 -4.60 -9.37
CA ASP A 80 -8.72 -5.82 -8.59
C ASP A 80 -9.85 -5.99 -7.54
N PRO A 81 -10.46 -7.18 -7.43
CA PRO A 81 -11.55 -7.42 -6.47
C PRO A 81 -11.16 -7.22 -5.00
N ASN A 82 -9.86 -7.21 -4.69
CA ASN A 82 -9.32 -6.96 -3.34
C ASN A 82 -9.04 -5.48 -3.05
N ALA A 83 -9.31 -4.56 -3.99
CA ALA A 83 -9.01 -3.13 -3.82
C ALA A 83 -9.52 -2.55 -2.48
N GLN A 84 -10.73 -2.94 -2.07
CA GLN A 84 -11.35 -2.48 -0.82
C GLN A 84 -10.54 -2.85 0.43
N ARG A 85 -9.78 -3.96 0.40
CA ARG A 85 -8.89 -4.35 1.51
C ARG A 85 -7.81 -3.29 1.77
N PHE A 86 -7.37 -2.59 0.73
CA PHE A 86 -6.30 -1.58 0.81
C PHE A 86 -6.84 -0.16 0.96
N LEU A 87 -7.98 0.16 0.34
CA LEU A 87 -8.62 1.47 0.44
C LEU A 87 -9.05 1.85 1.86
N LYS A 88 -9.27 0.86 2.74
CA LYS A 88 -9.68 1.10 4.13
C LYS A 88 -8.63 1.83 4.98
N TYR A 89 -7.35 1.79 4.58
CA TYR A 89 -6.29 2.44 5.34
C TYR A 89 -6.38 3.97 5.23
N PRO A 90 -6.06 4.72 6.29
CA PRO A 90 -6.06 6.17 6.22
C PRO A 90 -4.83 6.68 5.44
N ALA A 91 -5.03 7.74 4.68
CA ALA A 91 -4.00 8.51 4.02
C ALA A 91 -4.56 9.91 3.73
N ASP A 92 -3.69 10.91 3.65
CA ASP A 92 -4.08 12.29 3.30
C ASP A 92 -4.64 12.35 1.87
N HIS A 93 -4.09 11.51 0.97
CA HIS A 93 -4.55 11.36 -0.40
C HIS A 93 -4.85 9.88 -0.72
N LYS A 94 -6.01 9.63 -1.32
CA LYS A 94 -6.39 8.31 -1.85
C LYS A 94 -6.61 8.43 -3.34
N VAL A 95 -5.87 7.65 -4.12
CA VAL A 95 -5.95 7.65 -5.58
C VAL A 95 -6.35 6.25 -6.05
N GLY A 96 -7.45 6.18 -6.78
CA GLY A 96 -7.87 4.97 -7.50
C GLY A 96 -7.38 5.01 -8.95
N CYS A 97 -6.86 3.89 -9.44
CA CYS A 97 -6.49 3.71 -10.84
C CYS A 97 -7.34 2.60 -11.45
N THR A 98 -7.79 2.77 -12.68
CA THR A 98 -8.56 1.76 -13.43
C THR A 98 -8.17 1.84 -14.91
N LEU A 99 -8.16 0.71 -15.60
CA LEU A 99 -7.87 0.59 -17.04
C LEU A 99 -9.00 1.16 -17.90
N VAL A 100 -10.22 1.16 -17.37
CA VAL A 100 -11.38 1.78 -18.02
C VAL A 100 -11.65 3.06 -17.25
N GLY A 101 -11.59 4.22 -17.90
CA GLY A 101 -11.91 5.50 -17.25
C GLY A 101 -13.33 5.50 -16.71
N GLN A 102 -13.53 5.01 -15.49
CA GLN A 102 -14.80 5.09 -14.80
C GLN A 102 -14.92 6.50 -14.24
N PRO A 103 -16.05 7.19 -14.47
CA PRO A 103 -16.30 8.46 -13.82
C PRO A 103 -16.21 8.28 -12.31
N ALA A 104 -15.70 9.30 -11.62
CA ALA A 104 -15.58 9.28 -10.16
C ALA A 104 -16.92 8.84 -9.52
N PRO A 105 -16.89 7.99 -8.47
CA PRO A 105 -18.11 7.57 -7.81
C PRO A 105 -18.87 8.81 -7.32
N ASP A 106 -20.14 8.89 -7.68
CA ASP A 106 -21.00 10.05 -7.42
C ASP A 106 -21.05 10.32 -5.91
N SER A 107 -20.80 11.56 -5.53
CA SER A 107 -20.77 12.05 -4.14
C SER A 107 -22.14 12.10 -3.47
N SER A 108 -23.13 11.39 -4.01
CA SER A 108 -24.54 11.41 -3.59
C SER A 108 -24.91 10.35 -2.53
N MET A 109 -23.94 9.58 -2.03
CA MET A 109 -24.14 8.76 -0.84
C MET A 109 -23.32 9.30 0.34
N SER A 110 -23.81 10.41 0.87
CA SER A 110 -23.57 10.90 2.23
C SER A 110 -24.52 10.24 3.21
#